data_AF-A0A1I7YUW5-F1
#
_entry.id   AF-A0A1I7YUW5-F1
#
_cell.length_a   1.000
_cell.length_b   1.000
_cell.length_c   1.000
_cell.angle_alpha   90.00
_cell.angle_beta   90.00
_cell.angle_gamma   90.00
#
_symmetry.space_group_name_H-M   'P 1'
#
loop_
_entity.id
_entity.type
_entity.pdbx_description
1 polymer ?
#
loop_
_entity_poly.entity_id
_entity_poly.type
_entity_poly.pdbx_seq_one_letter_code
_entity_poly.pdbx_strand_id
1 'polypeptide(L)'
;MNSLFKTAAKQIIAENLSPKSLPKAALIEFQKCTSILQFQKAYRALPSIPDECFVFTRDFAVDGSRTFKKAEKYLDLVDIFAYFLELGHVHGLRSIWKRLDDKQKPRIYDLPGKLPGFFADFFESRRGSGDVFSLYAEARTKNFELCRFFFERSAPRLRATLLLDELATTLRAPRSSWRSSCRHLATLVSLQDAEVELSEIRSPTITRLEESIRENRARYRSLPEDCRIPAVEEFVASNRILSHPHSRLCVNIPVF
;
A
#
# COMPACT_ATOMS: atom_id res chain seq x y z
N MET A 1 27.70 -10.40 10.31
CA MET A 1 27.63 -11.29 9.13
C MET A 1 28.92 -11.09 8.34
N ASN A 2 29.61 -12.13 7.89
CA ASN A 2 30.91 -11.97 7.20
C ASN A 2 30.72 -11.17 5.90
N SER A 3 31.53 -10.12 5.69
CA SER A 3 31.40 -9.20 4.54
C SER A 3 31.44 -9.92 3.19
N LEU A 4 32.16 -11.05 3.12
CA LEU A 4 32.26 -11.92 1.95
C LEU A 4 30.91 -12.45 1.47
N PHE A 5 30.01 -12.86 2.37
CA PHE A 5 28.68 -13.35 1.98
C PHE A 5 27.82 -12.24 1.40
N LYS A 6 27.93 -11.02 1.93
CA LYS A 6 27.21 -9.85 1.41
C LYS A 6 27.72 -9.45 0.02
N THR A 7 29.03 -9.49 -0.20
CA THR A 7 29.64 -9.24 -1.52
C THR A 7 29.23 -10.30 -2.53
N ALA A 8 29.34 -11.58 -2.17
CA ALA A 8 28.92 -12.69 -3.04
C ALA A 8 27.42 -12.62 -3.36
N ALA A 9 26.57 -12.30 -2.37
CA ALA A 9 25.14 -12.16 -2.61
C ALA A 9 24.82 -11.02 -3.58
N LYS A 10 25.46 -9.86 -3.41
CA LYS A 10 25.32 -8.74 -4.35
C LYS A 10 25.74 -9.13 -5.77
N GLN A 11 26.85 -9.83 -5.92
CA GLN A 11 27.37 -10.26 -7.21
C GLN A 11 26.44 -11.27 -7.91
N ILE A 12 26.00 -12.31 -7.18
CA ILE A 12 25.06 -13.30 -7.70
C ILE A 12 23.76 -12.64 -8.17
N ILE A 13 23.23 -11.68 -7.40
CA ILE A 13 22.02 -10.93 -7.78
C ILE A 13 22.29 -10.06 -9.02
N ALA A 14 23.42 -9.36 -9.08
CA ALA A 14 23.76 -8.48 -10.18
C ALA A 14 23.99 -9.23 -11.50
N GLU A 15 24.60 -10.42 -11.43
CA GLU A 15 24.95 -11.25 -12.58
C GLU A 15 23.88 -12.30 -12.93
N ASN A 16 22.74 -12.32 -12.21
CA ASN A 16 21.67 -13.33 -12.36
C ASN A 16 22.17 -14.79 -12.29
N LEU A 17 23.17 -15.06 -11.45
CA LEU A 17 23.73 -16.40 -11.30
C LEU A 17 22.76 -17.32 -10.54
N SER A 18 22.73 -18.61 -10.91
CA SER A 18 21.89 -19.61 -10.23
C SER A 18 22.47 -19.96 -8.85
N PRO A 19 21.76 -19.71 -7.73
CA PRO A 19 22.25 -20.06 -6.39
C PRO A 19 22.09 -21.55 -6.07
N LYS A 20 21.51 -22.35 -6.96
CA LYS A 20 21.17 -23.76 -6.71
C LYS A 20 22.39 -24.68 -6.52
N SER A 21 23.57 -24.24 -6.97
CA SER A 21 24.83 -24.97 -6.80
C SER A 21 25.50 -24.72 -5.44
N LEU A 22 24.98 -23.82 -4.61
CA LEU A 22 25.55 -23.52 -3.31
C LEU A 22 25.30 -24.65 -2.29
N PRO A 23 26.26 -24.98 -1.43
CA PRO A 23 26.03 -25.84 -0.27
C PRO A 23 24.87 -25.31 0.59
N LYS A 24 24.07 -26.20 1.20
CA LYS A 24 22.85 -25.84 1.94
C LYS A 24 23.06 -24.69 2.95
N ALA A 25 24.16 -24.71 3.72
CA ALA A 25 24.47 -23.65 4.67
C ALA A 25 24.75 -22.30 3.98
N ALA A 26 25.49 -22.32 2.87
CA ALA A 26 25.77 -21.11 2.08
C ALA A 26 24.52 -20.58 1.37
N LEU A 27 23.63 -21.47 0.90
CA LEU A 27 22.34 -21.08 0.31
C LEU A 27 21.45 -20.35 1.32
N ILE A 28 21.39 -20.85 2.56
CA ILE A 28 20.65 -20.21 3.66
C ILE A 28 21.17 -18.80 3.94
N GLU A 29 22.49 -18.63 4.06
CA GLU A 29 23.08 -17.31 4.30
C GLU A 29 22.88 -16.37 3.11
N PHE A 30 23.01 -16.86 1.87
CA PHE A 30 22.70 -16.11 0.67
C PHE A 30 21.25 -15.60 0.66
N GLN A 31 20.28 -16.45 1.03
CA GLN A 31 18.87 -16.08 1.12
C GLN A 31 18.63 -14.98 2.16
N LYS A 32 19.23 -15.09 3.35
CA LYS A 32 19.17 -14.05 4.38
C LYS A 32 19.76 -12.72 3.89
N CYS A 33 20.96 -12.76 3.29
CA CYS A 33 21.60 -11.57 2.72
C CYS A 33 20.72 -10.92 1.65
N THR A 34 20.12 -11.72 0.78
CA THR A 34 19.20 -11.25 -0.27
C THR A 34 17.98 -10.56 0.35
N SER A 35 17.36 -11.17 1.37
CA SER A 35 16.22 -10.55 2.07
C SER A 35 16.58 -9.23 2.76
N ILE A 36 17.77 -9.12 3.38
CA ILE A 36 18.27 -7.86 3.95
C ILE A 36 18.42 -6.80 2.87
N LEU A 37 19.10 -7.14 1.76
CA LEU A 37 19.35 -6.20 0.66
C LEU A 37 18.05 -5.73 0.02
N GLN A 38 17.09 -6.64 -0.18
CA GLN A 38 15.76 -6.28 -0.69
C GLN A 38 15.01 -5.36 0.28
N PHE A 39 15.05 -5.64 1.58
CA PHE A 39 14.43 -4.79 2.60
C PHE A 39 15.06 -3.39 2.62
N GLN A 40 16.39 -3.30 2.71
CA GLN A 40 17.12 -2.02 2.71
C GLN A 40 16.87 -1.24 1.42
N LYS A 41 16.76 -1.92 0.27
CA LYS A 41 16.42 -1.29 -1.02
C LYS A 41 15.00 -0.73 -1.03
N ALA A 42 14.03 -1.47 -0.50
CA ALA A 42 12.64 -1.03 -0.43
C ALA A 42 12.47 0.21 0.45
N TYR A 43 13.24 0.30 1.55
CA TYR A 43 13.16 1.38 2.53
C TYR A 43 14.40 2.27 2.53
N ARG A 44 14.99 2.53 1.35
CA ARG A 44 16.24 3.30 1.19
C ARG A 44 16.21 4.74 1.71
N ALA A 45 15.01 5.30 1.87
CA ALA A 45 14.82 6.65 2.42
C ALA A 45 14.88 6.68 3.95
N LEU A 46 14.87 5.51 4.60
CA LEU A 46 14.97 5.37 6.05
C LEU A 46 16.40 4.96 6.46
N PRO A 47 16.81 5.25 7.71
CA PRO A 47 18.13 4.87 8.22
C PRO A 47 18.34 3.36 8.18
N SER A 48 19.52 2.92 7.72
CA SER A 48 19.80 1.49 7.57
C SER A 48 19.78 0.75 8.91
N ILE A 49 19.00 -0.32 9.00
CA ILE A 49 19.03 -1.27 10.12
C ILE A 49 20.34 -2.07 10.08
N PRO A 50 21.06 -2.23 11.20
CA PRO A 50 22.24 -3.09 11.28
C PRO A 50 21.90 -4.55 10.93
N ASP A 51 22.78 -5.21 10.16
CA ASP A 51 22.54 -6.57 9.64
C ASP A 51 22.26 -7.60 10.76
N GLU A 52 22.85 -7.43 11.95
CA GLU A 52 22.66 -8.26 13.15
C GLU A 52 21.28 -8.13 13.83
N CYS A 53 20.55 -7.06 13.49
CA CYS A 53 19.19 -6.85 14.00
C CYS A 53 18.16 -7.66 13.23
N PHE A 54 18.44 -8.04 11.98
CA PHE A 54 17.48 -8.79 11.17
C PHE A 54 17.20 -10.18 11.75
N VAL A 55 15.92 -10.44 11.94
CA VAL A 55 15.39 -11.74 12.35
C VAL A 55 14.57 -12.28 11.19
N PHE A 56 14.71 -13.57 10.91
CA PHE A 56 14.06 -14.22 9.76
C PHE A 56 13.08 -15.29 10.22
N THR A 57 12.00 -15.42 9.46
CA THR A 57 11.08 -16.56 9.54
C THR A 57 11.71 -17.82 8.92
N ARG A 58 11.00 -18.95 8.95
CA ARG A 58 11.46 -20.22 8.35
C ARG A 58 11.69 -20.11 6.84
N ASP A 59 10.92 -19.25 6.17
CA ASP A 59 11.01 -19.02 4.72
C ASP A 59 11.97 -17.88 4.36
N PHE A 60 12.83 -17.47 5.30
CA PHE A 60 13.81 -16.38 5.14
C PHE A 60 13.21 -15.00 4.84
N ALA A 61 11.90 -14.82 5.03
CA ALA A 61 11.28 -13.50 5.06
C ALA A 61 11.67 -12.77 6.35
N VAL A 62 11.88 -11.45 6.27
CA VAL A 62 12.20 -10.60 7.43
C VAL A 62 11.01 -10.57 8.38
N ASP A 63 11.23 -10.98 9.63
CA ASP A 63 10.28 -10.79 10.73
C ASP A 63 10.42 -9.35 11.23
N GLY A 64 9.57 -8.46 10.72
CA GLY A 64 9.61 -7.03 11.06
C GLY A 64 9.52 -6.78 12.55
N SER A 65 8.55 -7.40 13.24
CA SER A 65 8.32 -7.18 14.68
C SER A 65 9.56 -7.52 15.51
N ARG A 66 10.16 -8.70 15.30
CA ARG A 66 11.38 -9.12 16.01
C ARG A 66 12.61 -8.34 15.58
N THR A 67 12.69 -7.94 14.31
CA THR A 67 13.78 -7.11 13.78
C THR A 67 13.79 -5.74 14.43
N PHE A 68 12.64 -5.04 14.49
CA PHE A 68 12.57 -3.73 15.12
C PHE A 68 12.80 -3.79 16.62
N LYS A 69 12.28 -4.81 17.31
CA LYS A 69 12.58 -5.03 18.74
C LYS A 69 14.09 -5.12 19.01
N LYS A 70 14.87 -5.70 18.09
CA LYS A 70 16.35 -5.68 18.18
C LYS A 70 16.93 -4.32 17.80
N ALA A 71 16.43 -3.72 16.72
CA ALA A 71 16.94 -2.47 16.17
C ALA A 71 16.74 -1.27 17.11
N GLU A 72 15.76 -1.30 18.03
CA GLU A 72 15.55 -0.28 19.06
C GLU A 72 16.79 -0.02 19.95
N LYS A 73 17.75 -0.95 20.01
CA LYS A 73 19.02 -0.74 20.74
C LYS A 73 20.03 0.12 19.97
N TYR A 74 19.83 0.28 18.66
CA TYR A 74 20.79 0.85 17.73
C TYR A 74 20.23 2.06 16.96
N LEU A 75 18.92 2.16 16.84
CA LEU A 75 18.23 3.23 16.11
C LEU A 75 17.45 4.13 17.05
N ASP A 76 17.27 5.38 16.63
CA ASP A 76 16.37 6.30 17.27
C ASP A 76 14.93 5.77 17.19
N LEU A 77 14.14 5.95 18.25
CA LEU A 77 12.73 5.55 18.24
C LEU A 77 11.91 6.32 17.19
N VAL A 78 12.34 7.52 16.80
CA VAL A 78 11.76 8.28 15.67
C VAL A 78 11.91 7.50 14.37
N ASP A 79 13.07 6.86 14.14
CA ASP A 79 13.32 6.07 12.93
C ASP A 79 12.53 4.76 12.95
N ILE A 80 12.42 4.12 14.12
CA ILE A 80 11.57 2.93 14.30
C ILE A 80 10.09 3.28 14.05
N PHE A 81 9.63 4.46 14.47
CA PHE A 81 8.29 4.95 14.15
C PHE A 81 8.09 5.08 12.64
N ALA A 82 9.03 5.70 11.93
CA ALA A 82 8.97 5.84 10.48
C ALA A 82 8.91 4.49 9.77
N TYR A 83 9.69 3.50 10.23
CA TYR A 83 9.62 2.13 9.72
C TYR A 83 8.25 1.47 9.93
N PHE A 84 7.67 1.57 11.13
CA PHE A 84 6.33 1.05 11.37
C PHE A 84 5.26 1.75 10.53
N LEU A 85 5.47 3.02 10.21
CA LEU A 85 4.57 3.76 9.32
C LEU A 85 4.65 3.19 7.90
N GLU A 86 5.84 3.05 7.33
CA GLU A 86 6.01 2.46 5.99
C GLU A 86 5.48 1.02 5.89
N LEU A 87 5.55 0.26 6.99
CA LEU A 87 5.07 -1.12 7.05
C LEU A 87 3.59 -1.25 7.42
N GLY A 88 2.88 -0.14 7.67
CA GLY A 88 1.48 -0.15 8.08
C GLY A 88 1.22 -0.80 9.44
N HIS A 89 2.24 -0.90 10.30
CA HIS A 89 2.14 -1.59 11.57
C HIS A 89 1.58 -0.67 12.67
N VAL A 90 0.29 -0.35 12.58
CA VAL A 90 -0.43 0.63 13.42
C VAL A 90 -0.27 0.36 14.92
N HIS A 91 -0.32 -0.91 15.33
CA HIS A 91 -0.13 -1.25 16.75
C HIS A 91 1.28 -0.91 17.25
N GLY A 92 2.29 -1.13 16.41
CA GLY A 92 3.68 -0.75 16.71
C GLY A 92 3.86 0.76 16.79
N LEU A 93 3.22 1.53 15.90
CA LEU A 93 3.24 2.99 15.96
C LEU A 93 2.78 3.50 17.35
N ARG A 94 1.66 2.98 17.85
CA ARG A 94 1.15 3.34 19.18
C ARG A 94 2.11 2.94 20.31
N SER A 95 2.74 1.77 20.18
CA SER A 95 3.71 1.29 21.18
C SER A 95 4.97 2.17 21.21
N ILE A 96 5.46 2.61 20.05
CA ILE A 96 6.62 3.49 19.96
C ILE A 96 6.26 4.88 20.46
N TRP A 97 5.10 5.44 20.06
CA TRP A 97 4.66 6.76 20.51
C TRP A 97 4.69 6.93 22.03
N LYS A 98 4.24 5.92 22.77
CA LYS A 98 4.24 5.91 24.25
C LYS A 98 5.63 5.95 24.89
N ARG A 99 6.67 5.63 24.12
CA ARG A 99 8.07 5.54 24.58
C ARG A 99 8.93 6.70 24.10
N LEU A 100 8.42 7.53 23.18
CA LEU A 100 9.09 8.75 22.76
C LEU A 100 9.09 9.74 23.91
N ASP A 101 10.25 10.34 24.17
CA ASP A 101 10.38 11.44 25.12
C ASP A 101 9.95 12.79 24.51
N ASP A 102 9.96 13.84 25.33
CA ASP A 102 9.54 15.19 24.93
C ASP A 102 10.47 15.83 23.87
N LYS A 103 11.68 15.30 23.68
CA LYS A 103 12.60 15.74 22.62
C LYS A 103 12.36 14.98 21.32
N GLN A 104 11.87 13.74 21.39
CA GLN A 104 11.60 12.88 20.24
C GLN A 104 10.22 13.12 19.64
N LYS A 105 9.18 13.36 20.45
CA LYS A 105 7.81 13.58 19.93
C LYS A 105 7.72 14.71 18.89
N PRO A 106 8.32 15.90 19.08
CA PRO A 106 8.27 16.96 18.08
C PRO A 106 8.86 16.53 16.72
N ARG A 107 9.91 15.71 16.74
CA ARG A 107 10.58 15.22 15.52
C ARG A 107 9.71 14.29 14.67
N ILE A 108 8.63 13.73 15.23
CA ILE A 108 7.66 12.95 14.43
C ILE A 108 6.91 13.86 13.46
N TYR A 109 6.64 15.11 13.83
CA TYR A 109 6.00 16.09 12.96
C TYR A 109 6.91 16.56 11.83
N ASP A 110 8.23 16.42 11.99
CA ASP A 110 9.23 16.74 10.95
C ASP A 110 9.40 15.61 9.92
N LEU A 111 8.80 14.44 10.14
CA LEU A 111 8.88 13.33 9.19
C LEU A 111 8.09 13.66 7.90
N PRO A 112 8.55 13.22 6.72
CA PRO A 112 7.88 13.52 5.46
C PRO A 112 6.46 12.95 5.38
N GLY A 113 5.51 13.76 4.89
CA GLY A 113 4.12 13.38 4.65
C GLY A 113 3.16 13.86 5.72
N LYS A 114 1.87 13.55 5.56
CA LYS A 114 0.80 13.93 6.48
C LYS A 114 0.52 12.86 7.52
N LEU A 115 0.86 11.61 7.21
CA LEU A 115 0.59 10.48 8.09
C LEU A 115 1.33 10.56 9.44
N PRO A 116 2.61 10.97 9.54
CA PRO A 116 3.29 11.08 10.83
C PRO A 116 2.57 12.02 11.79
N GLY A 117 2.24 13.24 11.33
CA GLY A 117 1.49 14.23 12.11
C GLY A 117 0.10 13.74 12.51
N PHE A 118 -0.64 13.13 11.58
CA PHE A 118 -1.95 12.53 11.89
C PHE A 118 -1.85 11.49 13.02
N PHE A 119 -0.91 10.56 12.94
CA PHE A 119 -0.77 9.51 13.96
C PHE A 119 -0.29 10.08 15.31
N ALA A 120 0.61 11.06 15.30
CA ALA A 120 1.01 11.79 16.50
C ALA A 120 -0.21 12.41 17.21
N ASP A 121 -0.99 13.22 16.49
CA ASP A 121 -2.21 13.85 17.00
C ASP A 121 -3.24 12.81 17.50
N PHE A 122 -3.43 11.75 16.71
CA PHE A 122 -4.36 10.67 17.02
C PHE A 122 -3.95 9.92 18.29
N PHE A 123 -2.66 9.68 18.52
CA PHE A 123 -2.22 9.00 19.73
C PHE A 123 -2.20 9.91 20.96
N GLU A 124 -1.98 11.21 20.79
CA GLU A 124 -1.99 12.18 21.88
C GLU A 124 -3.41 12.47 22.38
N SER A 125 -4.34 12.75 21.47
CA SER A 125 -5.66 13.29 21.81
C SER A 125 -6.84 12.38 21.48
N ARG A 126 -6.58 11.21 20.85
CA ARG A 126 -7.59 10.35 20.20
C ARG A 126 -8.39 11.06 19.10
N ARG A 127 -7.97 12.26 18.70
CA ARG A 127 -8.53 13.03 17.59
C ARG A 127 -7.41 13.22 16.59
N GLY A 128 -7.46 12.47 15.49
CA GLY A 128 -6.58 12.75 14.36
C GLY A 128 -7.14 13.97 13.62
N SER A 129 -6.30 14.97 13.39
CA SER A 129 -6.65 16.10 12.54
C SER A 129 -6.30 15.79 11.08
N GLY A 130 -7.08 16.31 10.14
CA GLY A 130 -6.77 16.22 8.71
C GLY A 130 -7.87 15.66 7.84
N ASP A 131 -7.75 15.94 6.54
CA ASP A 131 -8.62 15.40 5.51
C ASP A 131 -8.34 13.90 5.31
N VAL A 132 -9.28 13.06 5.76
CA VAL A 132 -9.17 11.60 5.69
C VAL A 132 -8.97 11.11 4.26
N PHE A 133 -9.55 11.80 3.25
CA PHE A 133 -9.34 11.42 1.86
C PHE A 133 -7.88 11.60 1.44
N SER A 134 -7.28 12.74 1.77
CA SER A 134 -5.84 12.97 1.52
C SER A 134 -4.95 12.02 2.33
N LEU A 135 -5.28 11.71 3.58
CA LEU A 135 -4.51 10.78 4.40
C LEU A 135 -4.58 9.36 3.83
N TYR A 136 -5.75 8.95 3.36
CA TYR A 136 -5.97 7.68 2.71
C TYR A 136 -5.17 7.57 1.40
N ALA A 137 -5.15 8.64 0.59
CA ALA A 137 -4.36 8.68 -0.64
C ALA A 137 -2.85 8.52 -0.38
N GLU A 138 -2.33 9.14 0.68
CA GLU A 138 -0.94 8.94 1.11
C GLU A 138 -0.70 7.51 1.63
N ALA A 139 -1.62 6.98 2.46
CA ALA A 139 -1.57 5.62 2.99
C ALA A 139 -1.45 4.58 1.88
N ARG A 140 -2.16 4.77 0.76
CA ARG A 140 -2.12 3.89 -0.41
C ARG A 140 -0.73 3.73 -1.00
N THR A 141 0.09 4.77 -0.92
CA THR A 141 1.46 4.74 -1.45
C THR A 141 2.44 4.00 -0.54
N LYS A 142 2.09 3.86 0.75
CA LYS A 142 2.94 3.21 1.76
C LYS A 142 2.52 1.76 1.99
N ASN A 143 1.30 1.54 2.47
CA ASN A 143 0.86 0.23 2.90
C ASN A 143 -0.67 0.11 2.97
N PHE A 144 -1.20 -1.04 2.52
CA PHE A 144 -2.64 -1.31 2.54
C PHE A 144 -3.24 -1.33 3.96
N GLU A 145 -2.50 -1.76 4.98
CA GLU A 145 -3.02 -1.77 6.36
C GLU A 145 -3.33 -0.36 6.88
N LEU A 146 -2.61 0.67 6.39
CA LEU A 146 -2.95 2.06 6.67
C LEU A 146 -4.25 2.46 5.97
N CYS A 147 -4.43 2.09 4.69
CA CYS A 147 -5.68 2.32 3.97
C CYS A 147 -6.86 1.70 4.73
N ARG A 148 -6.73 0.44 5.12
CA ARG A 148 -7.71 -0.28 5.94
C ARG A 148 -8.01 0.47 7.24
N PHE A 149 -6.99 0.93 7.95
CA PHE A 149 -7.15 1.70 9.19
C PHE A 149 -8.02 2.95 8.99
N PHE A 150 -7.80 3.71 7.92
CA PHE A 150 -8.58 4.91 7.60
C PHE A 150 -9.99 4.56 7.11
N PHE A 151 -10.12 3.52 6.29
CA PHE A 151 -11.41 3.05 5.79
C PHE A 151 -12.34 2.64 6.94
N GLU A 152 -11.86 1.78 7.85
CA GLU A 152 -12.63 1.31 9.02
C GLU A 152 -13.03 2.45 9.97
N ARG A 153 -12.33 3.59 9.95
CA ARG A 153 -12.65 4.75 10.81
C ARG A 153 -13.45 5.84 10.10
N SER A 154 -13.65 5.71 8.80
CA SER A 154 -14.39 6.67 8.00
C SER A 154 -15.89 6.52 8.22
N ALA A 155 -16.62 7.63 8.16
CA ALA A 155 -18.08 7.60 8.12
C ALA A 155 -18.57 6.87 6.84
N PRO A 156 -19.78 6.27 6.84
CA PRO A 156 -20.28 5.46 5.72
C PRO A 156 -20.18 6.14 4.35
N ARG A 157 -20.59 7.41 4.24
CA ARG A 157 -20.48 8.20 2.99
C ARG A 157 -19.05 8.35 2.47
N LEU A 158 -18.10 8.51 3.39
CA LEU A 158 -16.68 8.60 3.02
C LEU A 158 -16.14 7.21 2.64
N ARG A 159 -16.51 6.13 3.33
CA ARG A 159 -16.15 4.77 2.92
C ARG A 159 -16.61 4.46 1.50
N ALA A 160 -17.87 4.78 1.19
CA ALA A 160 -18.39 4.66 -0.18
C ALA A 160 -17.53 5.44 -1.18
N THR A 161 -17.20 6.71 -0.89
CA THR A 161 -16.33 7.53 -1.74
C THR A 161 -14.95 6.90 -1.95
N LEU A 162 -14.31 6.41 -0.88
CA LEU A 162 -13.01 5.73 -0.93
C LEU A 162 -13.08 4.44 -1.75
N LEU A 163 -14.17 3.68 -1.60
CA LEU A 163 -14.39 2.43 -2.32
C LEU A 163 -14.52 2.67 -3.84
N LEU A 164 -15.23 3.72 -4.24
CA LEU A 164 -15.33 4.11 -5.65
C LEU A 164 -13.99 4.60 -6.22
N ASP A 165 -13.21 5.34 -5.42
CA ASP A 165 -11.84 5.75 -5.80
C ASP A 165 -10.92 4.53 -5.97
N GLU A 166 -11.03 3.52 -5.10
CA GLU A 166 -10.27 2.27 -5.18
C GLU A 166 -10.69 1.40 -6.37
N LEU A 167 -11.99 1.35 -6.70
CA LEU A 167 -12.47 0.71 -7.91
C LEU A 167 -11.88 1.40 -9.15
N ALA A 168 -12.00 2.72 -9.25
CA ALA A 168 -11.43 3.49 -10.34
C ALA A 168 -9.91 3.26 -10.48
N THR A 169 -9.19 3.26 -9.35
CA THR A 169 -7.75 2.99 -9.31
C THR A 169 -7.43 1.57 -9.77
N THR A 170 -8.19 0.58 -9.32
CA THR A 170 -8.04 -0.84 -9.69
C THR A 170 -8.25 -1.05 -11.18
N LEU A 171 -9.26 -0.40 -11.77
CA LEU A 171 -9.52 -0.48 -13.21
C LEU A 171 -8.37 0.07 -14.04
N ARG A 172 -7.71 1.14 -13.58
CA ARG A 172 -6.59 1.79 -14.26
C ARG A 172 -5.23 1.13 -13.97
N ALA A 173 -5.14 0.24 -12.98
CA ALA A 173 -3.87 -0.37 -12.56
C ALA A 173 -3.14 -1.10 -13.72
N PRO A 174 -1.81 -0.99 -13.84
CA PRO A 174 -1.05 -1.77 -14.80
C PRO A 174 -1.31 -3.28 -14.67
N ARG A 175 -1.17 -4.04 -15.77
CA ARG A 175 -1.42 -5.49 -15.75
C ARG A 175 -0.57 -6.24 -14.72
N SER A 176 0.64 -5.76 -14.45
CA SER A 176 1.56 -6.33 -13.46
C SER A 176 1.09 -6.17 -12.01
N SER A 177 0.33 -5.12 -11.70
CA SER A 177 -0.18 -4.84 -10.34
C SER A 177 -1.69 -5.06 -10.20
N TRP A 178 -2.42 -5.27 -11.29
CA TRP A 178 -3.88 -5.41 -11.28
C TRP A 178 -4.37 -6.46 -10.28
N ARG A 179 -3.70 -7.60 -10.16
CA ARG A 179 -4.07 -8.64 -9.18
C ARG A 179 -3.93 -8.19 -7.73
N SER A 180 -2.90 -7.39 -7.40
CA SER A 180 -2.78 -6.86 -6.03
C SER A 180 -3.83 -5.77 -5.78
N SER A 181 -4.10 -4.91 -6.77
CA SER A 181 -5.16 -3.91 -6.69
C SER A 181 -6.54 -4.55 -6.48
N CYS A 182 -6.87 -5.62 -7.22
CA CYS A 182 -8.10 -6.38 -6.99
C CYS A 182 -8.17 -6.94 -5.56
N ARG A 183 -7.07 -7.50 -5.03
CA ARG A 183 -7.06 -8.00 -3.65
C ARG A 183 -7.33 -6.89 -2.62
N HIS A 184 -6.75 -5.70 -2.82
CA HIS A 184 -7.01 -4.56 -1.96
C HIS A 184 -8.47 -4.15 -2.04
N LEU A 185 -9.01 -3.98 -3.25
CA LEU A 185 -10.41 -3.64 -3.49
C LEU A 185 -11.35 -4.67 -2.84
N ALA A 186 -11.16 -5.96 -3.09
CA ALA A 186 -11.97 -7.02 -2.50
C ALA A 186 -11.95 -6.97 -0.97
N THR A 187 -10.80 -6.69 -0.37
CA THR A 187 -10.71 -6.53 1.08
C THR A 187 -11.56 -5.36 1.57
N LEU A 188 -11.52 -4.22 0.88
CA LEU A 188 -12.35 -3.06 1.26
C LEU A 188 -13.84 -3.30 1.02
N VAL A 189 -14.21 -3.97 -0.07
CA VAL A 189 -15.59 -4.41 -0.34
C VAL A 189 -16.09 -5.30 0.80
N SER A 190 -15.27 -6.23 1.29
CA SER A 190 -15.64 -7.12 2.40
C SER A 190 -15.81 -6.40 3.75
N LEU A 191 -15.19 -5.23 3.90
CA LEU A 191 -15.30 -4.39 5.09
C LEU A 191 -16.45 -3.37 4.99
N GLN A 192 -17.08 -3.25 3.83
CA GLN A 192 -18.21 -2.37 3.61
C GLN A 192 -19.45 -2.99 4.26
N ASP A 193 -19.92 -2.38 5.34
CA ASP A 193 -21.06 -2.78 6.16
C ASP A 193 -22.37 -2.07 5.77
N ALA A 194 -22.29 -1.05 4.94
CA ALA A 194 -23.42 -0.23 4.50
C ALA A 194 -23.58 -0.24 2.98
N GLU A 195 -24.82 -0.11 2.52
CA GLU A 195 -25.12 0.04 1.10
C GLU A 195 -24.50 1.34 0.55
N VAL A 196 -24.02 1.28 -0.69
CA VAL A 196 -23.40 2.43 -1.35
C VAL A 196 -24.47 3.21 -2.10
N GLU A 197 -24.94 4.30 -1.50
CA GLU A 197 -25.89 5.22 -2.14
C GLU A 197 -25.17 6.21 -3.07
N LEU A 198 -25.06 5.86 -4.36
CA LEU A 198 -24.34 6.68 -5.35
C LEU A 198 -24.94 8.09 -5.54
N SER A 199 -26.24 8.26 -5.28
CA SER A 199 -26.94 9.54 -5.32
C SER A 199 -26.43 10.54 -4.28
N GLU A 200 -25.89 10.06 -3.15
CA GLU A 200 -25.34 10.92 -2.09
C GLU A 200 -23.86 11.26 -2.32
N ILE A 201 -23.22 10.63 -3.31
CA ILE A 201 -21.80 10.85 -3.62
C ILE A 201 -21.65 12.08 -4.51
N ARG A 202 -20.58 12.84 -4.26
CA ARG A 202 -20.27 14.03 -5.05
C ARG A 202 -20.10 13.69 -6.53
N SER A 203 -20.78 14.45 -7.38
CA SER A 203 -20.78 14.28 -8.85
C SER A 203 -19.38 14.10 -9.46
N PRO A 204 -18.33 14.86 -9.11
CA PRO A 204 -16.99 14.65 -9.68
C PRO A 204 -16.41 13.23 -9.45
N THR A 205 -16.71 12.61 -8.32
CA THR A 205 -16.27 11.24 -8.03
C THR A 205 -16.99 10.25 -8.93
N ILE A 206 -18.29 10.43 -9.15
CA ILE A 206 -19.10 9.61 -10.04
C ILE A 206 -18.63 9.76 -11.49
N THR A 207 -18.44 10.99 -11.98
CA THR A 207 -17.94 11.24 -13.34
C THR A 207 -16.60 10.53 -13.60
N ARG A 208 -15.66 10.65 -12.67
CA ARG A 208 -14.35 9.98 -12.78
C ARG A 208 -14.47 8.45 -12.73
N LEU A 209 -15.42 7.91 -11.98
CA LEU A 209 -15.71 6.48 -11.95
C LEU A 209 -16.25 6.02 -13.32
N GLU A 210 -17.23 6.74 -13.86
CA GLU A 210 -17.79 6.44 -15.19
C GLU A 210 -16.71 6.44 -16.28
N GLU A 211 -15.85 7.46 -16.30
CA GLU A 211 -14.72 7.55 -17.23
C GLU A 211 -13.81 6.34 -17.09
N SER A 212 -13.45 5.97 -15.84
CA SER A 212 -12.61 4.79 -15.58
C SER A 212 -13.22 3.51 -16.14
N ILE A 213 -14.53 3.32 -15.96
CA ILE A 213 -15.26 2.15 -16.46
C ILE A 213 -15.32 2.17 -17.99
N ARG A 214 -15.60 3.33 -18.60
CA ARG A 214 -15.67 3.49 -20.07
C ARG A 214 -14.34 3.20 -20.74
N GLU A 215 -13.23 3.67 -20.16
CA GLU A 215 -11.88 3.43 -20.68
C GLU A 215 -11.40 2.00 -20.44
N ASN A 216 -11.87 1.34 -19.37
CA ASN A 216 -11.39 0.04 -18.93
C ASN A 216 -12.47 -1.05 -18.94
N ARG A 217 -13.42 -0.99 -19.88
CA ARG A 217 -14.61 -1.89 -19.93
C ARG A 217 -14.27 -3.37 -19.85
N ALA A 218 -13.22 -3.80 -20.57
CA ALA A 218 -12.80 -5.20 -20.56
C ALA A 218 -12.39 -5.64 -19.15
N ARG A 219 -11.64 -4.78 -18.43
CA ARG A 219 -11.22 -5.04 -17.05
C ARG A 219 -12.38 -5.01 -16.07
N TYR A 220 -13.30 -4.05 -16.25
CA TYR A 220 -14.52 -3.97 -15.45
C TYR A 220 -15.34 -5.26 -15.58
N ARG A 221 -15.57 -5.73 -16.82
CA ARG A 221 -16.28 -7.00 -17.07
C ARG A 221 -15.56 -8.20 -16.47
N SER A 222 -14.23 -8.20 -16.47
CA SER A 222 -13.41 -9.27 -15.90
C SER A 222 -13.09 -9.08 -14.41
N LEU A 223 -13.77 -8.16 -13.70
CA LEU A 223 -13.57 -8.03 -12.26
C LEU A 223 -13.96 -9.34 -11.56
N PRO A 224 -13.11 -9.84 -10.65
CA PRO A 224 -13.47 -10.92 -9.74
C PRO A 224 -14.74 -10.58 -8.95
N GLU A 225 -15.51 -11.60 -8.57
CA GLU A 225 -16.80 -11.43 -7.87
C GLU A 225 -16.64 -10.67 -6.54
N ASP A 226 -15.60 -11.00 -5.78
CA ASP A 226 -15.26 -10.34 -4.50
C ASP A 226 -14.85 -8.86 -4.65
N CYS A 227 -14.56 -8.41 -5.87
CA CYS A 227 -14.24 -7.02 -6.18
C CYS A 227 -15.46 -6.20 -6.65
N ARG A 228 -16.61 -6.84 -6.88
CA ARG A 228 -17.79 -6.17 -7.45
C ARG A 228 -18.53 -5.40 -6.36
N ILE A 229 -19.00 -4.21 -6.72
CA ILE A 229 -19.80 -3.35 -5.86
C ILE A 229 -21.22 -3.32 -6.44
N PRO A 230 -22.22 -3.92 -5.78
CA PRO A 230 -23.57 -4.05 -6.33
C PRO A 230 -24.18 -2.74 -6.85
N ALA A 231 -24.07 -1.66 -6.07
CA ALA A 231 -24.56 -0.34 -6.46
C ALA A 231 -23.92 0.20 -7.75
N VAL A 232 -22.65 -0.13 -8.01
CA VAL A 232 -21.96 0.29 -9.24
C VAL A 232 -22.43 -0.54 -10.43
N GLU A 233 -22.69 -1.84 -10.25
CA GLU A 233 -23.24 -2.69 -11.30
C GLU A 233 -24.64 -2.23 -11.74
N GLU A 234 -25.50 -1.91 -10.76
CA GLU A 234 -26.83 -1.34 -11.03
C GLU A 234 -26.71 0.00 -11.78
N PHE A 235 -25.82 0.87 -11.33
CA PHE A 235 -25.57 2.16 -11.96
C PHE A 235 -25.07 2.01 -13.41
N VAL A 236 -24.16 1.07 -13.67
CA VAL A 236 -23.62 0.78 -15.00
C VAL A 236 -24.70 0.24 -15.93
N ALA A 237 -25.58 -0.62 -15.41
CA ALA A 237 -26.72 -1.16 -16.16
C ALA A 237 -27.74 -0.06 -16.51
N SER A 238 -28.14 0.75 -15.53
CA SER A 238 -29.13 1.83 -15.68
C SER A 238 -28.67 2.93 -16.64
N ASN A 239 -27.38 3.30 -16.59
CA ASN A 239 -26.83 4.37 -17.43
C ASN A 239 -26.29 3.89 -18.79
N ARG A 240 -26.50 2.61 -19.15
CA ARG A 240 -26.06 2.03 -20.43
C ARG A 240 -24.56 2.28 -20.74
N ILE A 241 -23.73 2.37 -19.70
CA ILE A 241 -22.31 2.77 -19.82
C ILE A 241 -21.54 1.76 -20.69
N LEU A 242 -21.97 0.50 -20.70
CA LEU A 242 -21.37 -0.58 -21.47
C LEU A 242 -22.02 -0.82 -22.84
N SER A 243 -23.09 -0.10 -23.19
CA SER A 243 -23.97 -0.42 -24.34
C SER A 243 -23.59 0.29 -25.65
N HIS A 244 -22.63 1.22 -25.65
CA HIS A 244 -22.18 1.89 -26.88
C HIS A 244 -20.84 1.32 -27.33
N PRO A 245 -20.74 0.51 -28.39
CA PRO A 245 -19.47 0.33 -29.06
C PRO A 245 -19.01 1.71 -29.51
N HIS A 246 -17.75 2.08 -29.25
CA HIS A 246 -17.16 3.23 -29.92
C HIS A 246 -17.37 3.03 -31.41
N SER A 247 -18.31 3.78 -31.99
CA SER A 247 -18.25 4.18 -33.38
C SER A 247 -16.91 4.88 -33.52
N ARG A 248 -15.89 4.11 -33.94
CA ARG A 248 -14.68 4.69 -34.51
C ARG A 248 -15.18 5.53 -35.66
N LEU A 249 -15.25 6.84 -35.44
CA LEU A 249 -15.17 7.82 -36.51
C LEU A 249 -13.81 7.56 -37.17
N CYS A 250 -13.80 6.66 -38.15
CA CYS A 250 -12.77 6.63 -39.17
C CYS A 250 -12.86 8.00 -39.85
N VAL A 251 -12.03 8.93 -39.38
CA VAL A 251 -11.76 10.16 -40.13
C VAL A 251 -11.06 9.69 -41.40
N ASN A 252 -11.81 9.62 -42.50
CA ASN A 252 -11.24 9.52 -43.83
C ASN A 252 -10.44 10.80 -44.04
N ILE A 253 -9.13 10.73 -43.88
CA ILE A 253 -8.21 11.77 -44.34
C ILE A 253 -8.19 11.62 -45.87
N PRO A 254 -8.69 12.60 -46.65
CA PRO A 254 -8.48 12.58 -48.08
C PRO A 254 -7.00 12.86 -48.33
N VAL A 255 -6.32 11.91 -48.96
CA VAL A 255 -5.02 12.15 -49.56
C VAL A 255 -5.30 12.97 -50.82
N PHE A 256 -4.85 14.23 -50.82
CA PHE A 256 -4.69 15.06 -52.01
C PHE A 256 -3.25 14.92 -52.52
#